data_AF-A0A257NRF2-F1
#
_entry.id   AF-A0A257NRF2-F1
#
_cell.length_a   1.000
_cell.length_b   1.000
_cell.length_c   1.000
_cell.angle_alpha   90.00
_cell.angle_beta   90.00
_cell.angle_gamma   90.00
#
_symmetry.space_group_name_H-M   'P 1'
#
loop_
_entity.id
_entity.type
_entity.pdbx_description
1 polymer ?
#
loop_
_entity_poly.entity_id
_entity_poly.type
_entity_poly.pdbx_seq_one_letter_code
_entity_poly.pdbx_strand_id
1 'polypeptide(L)'
;MNPSEIERLQTYLRKLFGSERIRIVPPPKKGLSVELAVNDETIGTVHRDAEEGEVSYSIHLTVLEEDLPAPRPAAPSRPPRRPAVIYLCCPGLCSSGLVLIGGRASGSPRAAR
;
A
#
# COMPACT_ATOMS: atom_id res chain seq x y z
N MET A 1 5.89 -34.16 -6.39
CA MET A 1 5.89 -32.98 -7.26
C MET A 1 6.74 -33.29 -8.47
N ASN A 2 6.19 -33.20 -9.67
CA ASN A 2 6.91 -33.44 -10.93
C ASN A 2 7.66 -32.18 -11.39
N PRO A 3 8.77 -32.30 -12.13
CA PRO A 3 9.52 -31.15 -12.65
C PRO A 3 8.64 -30.22 -13.51
N SER A 4 7.73 -30.78 -14.31
CA SER A 4 6.80 -30.00 -15.12
C SER A 4 5.77 -29.22 -14.29
N GLU A 5 5.38 -29.70 -13.11
CA GLU A 5 4.51 -28.94 -12.18
C GLU A 5 5.28 -27.75 -11.59
N ILE A 6 6.56 -27.95 -11.26
CA ILE A 6 7.45 -26.91 -10.72
C ILE A 6 7.62 -25.77 -11.72
N GLU A 7 7.86 -26.05 -13.00
CA GLU A 7 7.99 -25.02 -14.04
C GLU A 7 6.70 -24.21 -14.24
N ARG A 8 5.54 -24.90 -14.20
CA ARG A 8 4.22 -24.25 -14.29
C ARG A 8 3.98 -23.32 -13.12
N LEU A 9 4.26 -23.76 -11.89
CA LEU A 9 4.15 -22.94 -10.69
C LEU A 9 5.11 -21.77 -10.73
N GLN A 10 6.36 -21.97 -11.16
CA GLN A 10 7.34 -20.89 -11.27
C GLN A 10 6.86 -19.82 -12.25
N THR A 11 6.32 -20.23 -13.40
CA THR A 11 5.76 -19.31 -14.39
C THR A 11 4.56 -18.55 -13.84
N TYR A 12 3.70 -19.23 -13.08
CA TYR A 12 2.53 -18.61 -12.44
C TYR A 12 2.94 -17.58 -11.38
N LEU A 13 3.88 -17.92 -10.49
CA LEU A 13 4.36 -17.02 -9.44
C LEU A 13 5.09 -15.80 -10.01
N ARG A 14 5.89 -15.97 -11.07
CA ARG A 14 6.51 -14.85 -11.79
C ARG A 14 5.48 -13.86 -12.34
N LYS A 15 4.34 -14.35 -12.84
CA LYS A 15 3.22 -13.52 -13.30
C LYS A 15 2.48 -12.84 -12.14
N LEU A 16 2.22 -13.57 -11.06
CA LEU A 16 1.50 -13.06 -9.88
C LEU A 16 2.23 -11.91 -9.19
N PHE A 17 3.53 -12.09 -8.93
CA PHE A 17 4.36 -11.11 -8.23
C PHE A 17 5.02 -10.09 -9.16
N GLY A 18 4.86 -10.23 -10.47
CA GLY A 18 5.46 -9.35 -11.48
C GLY A 18 7.00 -9.30 -11.42
N SER A 19 7.63 -10.33 -10.87
CA SER A 19 9.06 -10.36 -10.59
C SER A 19 9.70 -11.59 -11.23
N GLU A 20 10.65 -11.38 -12.16
CA GLU A 20 11.37 -12.46 -12.84
C GLU A 20 12.41 -13.17 -11.96
N ARG A 21 12.77 -12.56 -10.83
CA ARG A 21 13.80 -13.06 -9.91
C ARG A 21 13.31 -14.17 -8.97
N ILE A 22 12.06 -14.61 -9.13
CA ILE A 22 11.49 -15.73 -8.39
C ILE A 22 11.99 -17.04 -8.98
N ARG A 23 12.60 -17.85 -8.13
CA ARG A 23 13.08 -19.19 -8.44
C ARG A 23 12.50 -20.19 -7.45
N ILE A 24 12.04 -21.30 -7.99
CA ILE A 24 11.59 -22.42 -7.19
C ILE A 24 12.78 -23.37 -7.03
N VAL A 25 13.19 -23.67 -5.80
CA VAL A 25 14.27 -24.61 -5.52
C VAL A 25 13.65 -26.00 -5.38
N PRO A 26 13.96 -26.94 -6.29
CA PRO A 26 13.38 -28.27 -6.23
C PRO A 26 13.87 -29.00 -4.96
N PRO A 27 12.98 -29.71 -4.24
CA PRO A 27 13.35 -30.40 -3.02
C PRO A 27 14.35 -31.53 -3.33
N PRO A 28 15.31 -31.79 -2.44
CA PRO A 28 16.29 -32.87 -2.61
C PRO A 28 15.66 -34.27 -2.51
N LYS A 29 14.42 -34.40 -2.02
CA LYS A 29 13.69 -35.67 -1.92
C LYS A 29 12.30 -35.58 -2.54
N LYS A 30 11.89 -36.66 -3.21
CA LYS A 30 10.54 -36.82 -3.76
C LYS A 30 9.52 -36.84 -2.61
N GLY A 31 8.56 -35.92 -2.63
CA GLY A 31 7.46 -35.86 -1.67
C GLY A 31 7.56 -34.77 -0.60
N LEU A 32 8.64 -33.97 -0.60
CA LEU A 32 8.76 -32.81 0.29
C LEU A 32 8.26 -31.53 -0.37
N SER A 33 7.89 -30.57 0.48
CA SER A 33 7.55 -29.20 0.13
C SER A 33 8.65 -28.57 -0.71
N VAL A 34 8.26 -27.68 -1.62
CA VAL A 34 9.18 -26.98 -2.50
C VAL A 34 9.47 -25.61 -1.89
N GLU A 35 10.74 -25.20 -1.88
CA GLU A 35 11.13 -23.92 -1.33
C GLU A 35 11.02 -22.81 -2.38
N LEU A 36 10.47 -21.66 -1.98
CA LEU A 36 10.34 -20.47 -2.80
C LEU A 36 11.47 -19.49 -2.46
N ALA A 37 12.36 -19.28 -3.42
CA ALA A 37 13.47 -18.34 -3.30
C ALA A 37 13.30 -17.13 -4.22
N VAL A 38 13.67 -15.95 -3.73
CA VAL A 38 13.69 -14.70 -4.49
C VAL A 38 15.03 -14.03 -4.23
N ASN A 39 15.78 -13.73 -5.30
CA ASN A 39 17.13 -13.15 -5.18
C ASN A 39 18.08 -13.95 -4.27
N ASP A 40 18.00 -15.28 -4.34
CA ASP A 40 18.80 -16.20 -3.50
C ASP A 40 18.39 -16.25 -2.02
N GLU A 41 17.28 -15.61 -1.64
CA GLU A 41 16.70 -15.68 -0.29
C GLU A 41 15.40 -16.49 -0.28
N THR A 42 15.30 -17.46 0.64
CA THR A 42 14.10 -18.29 0.79
C THR A 42 13.06 -17.56 1.63
N ILE A 43 11.96 -17.14 1.01
CA ILE A 43 10.88 -16.40 1.69
C ILE A 43 9.65 -17.24 2.00
N GLY A 44 9.64 -18.50 1.56
CA GLY A 44 8.51 -19.37 1.84
C GLY A 44 8.64 -20.81 1.37
N THR A 45 7.63 -21.60 1.72
CA THR A 45 7.48 -23.00 1.31
C THR A 45 6.16 -23.19 0.58
N VAL A 46 6.16 -24.12 -0.36
CA VAL A 46 5.00 -24.53 -1.15
C VAL A 46 4.72 -25.99 -0.85
N HIS A 47 3.52 -26.26 -0.35
CA HIS A 47 3.00 -27.59 -0.08
C HIS A 47 2.01 -27.97 -1.17
N ARG A 48 2.21 -29.15 -1.76
CA ARG A 48 1.28 -29.75 -2.71
C ARG A 48 0.40 -30.71 -1.94
N ASP A 49 -0.88 -30.40 -1.90
CA ASP A 49 -1.91 -31.26 -1.36
C ASP A 49 -2.73 -31.85 -2.50
N ALA A 50 -3.08 -33.12 -2.39
CA ALA A 50 -3.80 -33.86 -3.42
C ALA A 50 -4.92 -34.66 -2.72
N GLU A 51 -5.97 -33.96 -2.34
CA GLU A 51 -7.20 -34.55 -1.80
C GLU A 51 -8.22 -34.77 -2.92
N GLU A 52 -8.84 -35.96 -2.92
CA GLU A 52 -9.99 -36.36 -3.75
C GLU A 52 -10.04 -35.80 -5.20
N GLY A 53 -8.91 -35.87 -5.90
CA GLY A 53 -8.83 -35.54 -7.33
C GLY A 53 -8.57 -34.07 -7.64
N GLU A 54 -8.46 -33.20 -6.65
CA GLU A 54 -8.10 -31.80 -6.82
C GLU A 54 -6.69 -31.52 -6.27
N VAL A 55 -5.82 -30.92 -7.09
CA VAL A 55 -4.46 -30.58 -6.68
C VAL A 55 -4.44 -29.15 -6.17
N SER A 56 -4.28 -29.00 -4.86
CA SER A 56 -4.18 -27.70 -4.19
C SER A 56 -2.72 -27.37 -3.88
N TYR A 57 -2.35 -26.11 -4.10
CA TYR A 57 -1.02 -25.60 -3.77
C TYR A 57 -1.13 -24.56 -2.66
N SER A 58 -0.65 -24.91 -1.47
CA SER A 58 -0.62 -24.02 -0.31
C SER A 58 0.76 -23.37 -0.22
N ILE A 59 0.80 -22.04 -0.16
CA ILE A 59 2.04 -21.26 -0.09
C ILE A 59 2.09 -20.57 1.26
N HIS A 60 3.16 -20.82 2.01
CA HIS A 60 3.44 -20.12 3.25
C HIS A 60 4.56 -19.12 3.00
N LEU A 61 4.24 -17.83 3.09
CA LEU A 61 5.20 -16.73 3.02
C LEU A 61 5.40 -16.17 4.42
N THR A 62 6.64 -15.95 4.84
CA THR A 62 6.95 -15.31 6.13
C THR A 62 7.79 -14.08 5.86
N VAL A 63 7.26 -12.91 6.26
CA VAL A 63 7.96 -11.62 6.15
C VAL A 63 8.38 -11.20 7.55
N LEU A 64 9.66 -10.87 7.73
CA LEU A 64 10.22 -10.41 9.01
C LEU A 64 10.18 -8.89 9.08
N GLU A 65 10.16 -8.33 10.30
CA GLU A 65 10.17 -6.89 10.51
C GLU A 65 11.43 -6.21 9.96
N GLU A 66 12.57 -6.91 10.00
CA GLU A 66 13.85 -6.42 9.47
C GLU A 66 13.87 -6.22 7.95
N ASP A 67 13.00 -6.92 7.21
CA ASP A 67 12.87 -6.79 5.75
C ASP A 67 11.92 -5.63 5.38
N LEU A 68 11.13 -5.14 6.33
CA LEU A 68 10.19 -4.06 6.08
C LEU A 68 10.94 -2.72 5.96
N PRO A 69 10.63 -1.90 4.94
CA PRO A 69 11.15 -0.55 4.87
C PRO A 69 10.64 0.26 6.06
N ALA A 70 11.48 1.19 6.55
CA ALA A 70 11.11 2.06 7.66
C ALA A 70 9.70 2.64 7.44
N PRO A 71 8.84 2.62 8.48
CA PRO A 71 7.48 3.11 8.35
C PRO A 71 7.55 4.54 7.82
N ARG A 72 6.79 4.81 6.74
CA ARG A 72 6.75 6.13 6.13
C ARG A 72 6.50 7.14 7.27
N PRO A 73 7.41 8.10 7.52
CA PRO A 73 7.21 9.05 8.60
C PRO A 73 5.85 9.71 8.37
N ALA A 74 5.01 9.70 9.42
CA ALA A 74 3.67 10.26 9.36
C ALA A 74 3.78 11.64 8.70
N ALA A 75 3.12 11.79 7.55
CA ALA A 75 3.18 13.04 6.80
C ALA A 75 2.87 14.18 7.77
N PRO A 76 3.63 15.29 7.77
CA PRO A 76 3.37 16.39 8.69
C PRO A 76 1.91 16.80 8.49
N SER A 77 1.13 16.69 9.58
CA SER A 77 -0.27 17.08 9.57
C SER A 77 -0.32 18.51 9.08
N ARG A 78 -0.98 18.72 7.93
CA ARG A 78 -1.04 20.02 7.28
C ARG A 78 -1.50 21.04 8.34
N PRO A 79 -0.73 22.10 8.63
CA PRO A 79 -1.13 23.05 9.66
C PRO A 79 -2.51 23.61 9.30
N PRO A 80 -3.40 23.81 10.28
CA PRO A 80 -4.71 24.39 10.02
C PRO A 80 -4.50 25.72 9.31
N ARG A 81 -5.10 25.86 8.11
CA ARG A 81 -5.09 27.12 7.36
C ARG A 81 -5.74 28.18 8.26
N ARG A 82 -4.93 29.01 8.91
CA ARG A 82 -5.43 30.23 9.55
C ARG A 82 -6.08 31.07 8.45
N PRO A 83 -7.34 31.52 8.58
CA PRO A 83 -7.90 32.44 7.61
C PRO A 83 -7.02 33.69 7.62
N ALA A 84 -6.50 34.06 6.45
CA ALA A 84 -5.81 35.33 6.28
C ALA A 84 -6.84 36.44 6.51
N VAL A 85 -6.85 37.02 7.70
CA VAL A 85 -7.52 38.30 7.94
C VAL A 85 -6.66 39.34 7.24
N ILE A 86 -6.93 39.53 5.96
CA ILE A 86 -6.41 40.65 5.20
C ILE A 86 -7.12 41.87 5.77
N TYR A 87 -6.48 42.53 6.73
CA TYR A 87 -6.84 43.90 7.08
C TYR A 87 -6.55 44.73 5.83
N LEU A 88 -7.60 45.04 5.06
CA LEU A 88 -7.57 46.18 4.15
C LEU A 88 -7.40 47.43 5.01
N CYS A 89 -6.15 47.83 5.23
CA CYS A 89 -5.85 49.19 5.60
C CYS A 89 -6.20 50.04 4.38
N CYS A 90 -7.43 50.55 4.33
CA CYS A 90 -7.84 51.58 3.39
C CYS A 90 -7.12 52.88 3.77
N PRO A 91 -6.13 53.37 3.01
CA PRO A 91 -5.40 54.59 3.36
C PRO A 91 -6.18 55.86 2.97
N GLY A 92 -7.52 55.83 2.99
CA GLY A 92 -8.33 56.89 2.36
C GLY A 92 -9.64 57.29 3.05
N LEU A 93 -10.03 56.70 4.18
CA LEU A 93 -11.31 57.04 4.83
C LEU A 93 -11.17 57.35 6.33
N CYS A 94 -10.27 58.28 6.64
CA CYS A 94 -10.42 59.13 7.83
C CYS A 94 -11.44 60.23 7.52
N SER A 95 -12.74 59.89 7.58
CA SER A 95 -13.79 60.86 7.86
C SER A 95 -15.03 60.12 8.36
N SER A 96 -15.27 60.26 9.67
CA SER A 96 -16.59 60.34 10.30
C SER A 96 -17.62 59.27 9.95
N GLY A 97 -17.83 58.31 10.86
CA GLY A 97 -19.07 57.53 10.85
C GLY A 97 -18.98 56.18 11.54
N LEU A 98 -19.17 56.17 12.86
CA LEU A 98 -19.50 54.98 13.62
C LEU A 98 -20.85 54.44 13.10
N VAL A 99 -20.85 53.34 12.35
CA VAL A 99 -22.06 52.56 12.05
C VAL A 99 -21.82 51.12 12.49
N LEU A 100 -22.27 50.83 13.71
CA LEU A 100 -22.54 49.49 14.21
C LEU A 100 -23.70 48.90 13.40
N ILE A 101 -23.44 47.91 12.56
CA ILE A 101 -24.47 46.96 12.13
C ILE A 101 -23.90 45.55 12.25
N GLY A 102 -24.37 44.86 13.29
CA GLY A 102 -24.19 43.43 13.42
C GLY A 102 -24.92 42.69 12.30
N GLY A 103 -24.30 41.62 11.81
CA GLY A 103 -24.90 40.77 10.80
C GLY A 103 -24.11 39.49 10.63
N ARG A 104 -24.48 38.45 11.40
CA ARG A 104 -24.12 37.05 11.10
C ARG A 104 -24.59 36.73 9.68
N ALA A 105 -23.68 36.28 8.83
CA ALA A 105 -24.04 35.53 7.63
C ALA A 105 -23.04 34.37 7.48
N SER A 106 -23.34 33.28 8.20
CA SER A 106 -22.88 31.94 7.88
C SER A 106 -23.50 31.54 6.53
N GLY A 107 -22.69 31.46 5.49
CA GLY A 107 -23.14 31.05 4.16
C GLY A 107 -22.03 30.28 3.44
N SER A 108 -21.97 28.97 3.68
CA SER A 108 -21.24 28.02 2.84
C SER A 108 -21.89 27.94 1.45
N PRO A 109 -21.14 28.04 0.34
CA PRO A 109 -21.57 27.46 -0.91
C PRO A 109 -21.07 26.02 -0.98
N ARG A 110 -21.97 25.07 -0.65
CA ARG A 110 -21.85 23.67 -1.09
C ARG A 110 -22.45 23.57 -2.50
N ALA A 111 -21.67 22.97 -3.40
CA ALA A 111 -22.08 22.13 -4.52
C ALA A 111 -22.84 22.76 -5.71
N ALA A 112 -22.15 22.81 -6.86
CA ALA A 112 -22.63 22.41 -8.18
C ALA A 112 -21.44 21.66 -8.83
N ARG A 113 -21.47 20.34 -8.93
CA ARG A 113 -22.03 19.54 -10.05
C ARG A 113 -21.48 19.96 -11.41
#